data_AF-A0A7C2WD46-F1
#
_entry.id   AF-A0A7C2WD46-F1
#
_cell.length_a   1.000
_cell.length_b   1.000
_cell.length_c   1.000
_cell.angle_alpha   90.00
_cell.angle_beta   90.00
_cell.angle_gamma   90.00
#
_symmetry.space_group_name_H-M   'P 1'
#
loop_
_entity.id
_entity.type
_entity.pdbx_description
1 polymer ?
#
loop_
_entity_poly.entity_id
_entity_poly.type
_entity_poly.pdbx_seq_one_letter_code
_entity_poly.pdbx_strand_id
1 'polypeptide(L)'
;MKEPRKRGKGGRPREYKWEYGPIVHDLARRGDNLPAICQILRIGEATFWRWIAEYPEFKSWYESGEKLGQRVRDARMTRAAEVGLEKRAAGYEYDEVTSAPGPGGKIVEVRRVKKHIPPDPAAIKYVLSNRAPKRWPKDQQVDLGEDTLAAFLEAIHGHSGGHASAVRRAVERRGQTDDGPAVADRPDGDAADSTHADGGREGADGAEP
;
A
#
# COMPACT_ATOMS: atom_id res chain seq x y z
N MET A 1 4.61 20.94 -57.10
CA MET A 1 4.44 21.21 -55.65
C MET A 1 2.95 21.40 -55.38
N LYS A 2 2.31 20.57 -54.53
CA LYS A 2 0.88 20.73 -54.20
C LYS A 2 0.74 21.86 -53.19
N GLU A 3 -0.04 22.89 -53.54
CA GLU A 3 -0.32 24.02 -52.66
C GLU A 3 -1.02 23.57 -51.35
N PRO A 4 -0.73 24.23 -50.22
CA PRO A 4 -1.42 23.95 -48.97
C PRO A 4 -2.88 24.40 -49.05
N ARG A 5 -3.82 23.49 -48.77
CA ARG A 5 -5.27 23.76 -48.81
C ARG A 5 -5.65 24.88 -47.84
N LYS A 6 -6.38 25.90 -48.33
CA LYS A 6 -6.96 26.99 -47.50
C LYS A 6 -7.87 26.42 -46.40
N ARG A 7 -7.74 26.93 -45.16
CA ARG A 7 -8.45 26.45 -43.96
C ARG A 7 -9.87 27.02 -43.87
N GLY A 8 -10.86 26.14 -43.63
CA GLY A 8 -12.26 26.52 -43.38
C GLY A 8 -12.49 27.03 -41.96
N LYS A 9 -13.41 27.99 -41.81
CA LYS A 9 -13.71 28.77 -40.58
C LYS A 9 -14.56 28.07 -39.51
N GLY A 10 -14.82 26.77 -39.62
CA GLY A 10 -15.66 26.04 -38.68
C GLY A 10 -15.26 24.57 -38.58
N GLY A 11 -14.85 24.15 -37.39
CA GLY A 11 -14.48 22.77 -37.11
C GLY A 11 -13.96 22.59 -35.69
N ARG A 12 -13.82 21.31 -35.30
CA ARG A 12 -13.21 20.83 -34.06
C ARG A 12 -11.98 21.67 -33.67
N PRO A 13 -11.89 22.24 -32.45
CA PRO A 13 -10.76 23.06 -32.01
C PRO A 13 -9.41 22.42 -32.35
N ARG A 14 -8.55 23.16 -33.03
CA ARG A 14 -7.22 22.68 -33.47
C ARG A 14 -6.06 23.33 -32.71
N GLU A 15 -6.29 24.53 -32.20
CA GLU A 15 -5.33 25.32 -31.46
C GLU A 15 -5.44 25.00 -29.96
N TYR A 16 -4.28 24.86 -29.32
CA TYR A 16 -4.18 24.63 -27.89
C TYR A 16 -4.56 25.89 -27.11
N LYS A 17 -5.36 25.72 -26.06
CA LYS A 17 -5.67 26.75 -25.07
C LYS A 17 -5.22 26.27 -23.71
N TRP A 18 -4.57 27.14 -22.95
CA TRP A 18 -4.06 26.81 -21.61
C TRP A 18 -5.16 26.36 -20.63
N GLU A 19 -6.41 26.82 -20.83
CA GLU A 19 -7.61 26.42 -20.07
C GLU A 19 -7.88 24.91 -20.11
N TYR A 20 -7.40 24.20 -21.15
CA TYR A 20 -7.59 22.76 -21.23
C TYR A 20 -6.75 21.98 -20.22
N GLY A 21 -5.65 22.54 -19.71
CA GLY A 21 -4.78 21.88 -18.73
C GLY A 21 -5.54 21.49 -17.46
N PRO A 22 -6.13 22.44 -16.72
CA PRO A 22 -6.92 22.14 -15.52
C PRO A 22 -8.10 21.20 -15.77
N ILE A 23 -8.77 21.31 -16.91
CA ILE A 23 -9.91 20.45 -17.28
C ILE A 23 -9.43 19.00 -17.46
N VAL A 24 -8.36 18.79 -18.22
CA VAL A 24 -7.77 17.46 -18.45
C VAL A 24 -7.29 16.84 -17.15
N HIS A 25 -6.65 17.64 -16.29
CA HIS A 25 -6.23 17.18 -14.98
C HIS A 25 -7.40 16.65 -14.16
N ASP A 26 -8.52 17.37 -14.08
CA ASP A 26 -9.68 16.93 -13.31
C ASP A 26 -10.34 15.67 -13.89
N LEU A 27 -10.45 15.57 -15.22
CA LEU A 27 -10.99 14.38 -15.89
C LEU A 27 -10.08 13.16 -15.71
N ALA A 28 -8.76 13.33 -15.87
CA ALA A 28 -7.78 12.27 -15.64
C ALA A 28 -7.78 11.82 -14.16
N ARG A 29 -7.93 12.77 -13.22
CA ARG A 29 -8.08 12.48 -11.78
C ARG A 29 -9.33 11.66 -11.48
N ARG A 30 -10.45 11.91 -12.16
CA ARG A 30 -11.67 11.11 -12.04
C ARG A 30 -11.50 9.70 -12.63
N GLY A 31 -10.53 9.53 -13.52
CA GLY A 31 -10.26 8.28 -14.22
C GLY A 31 -11.07 8.12 -15.51
N ASP A 32 -11.51 9.22 -16.11
CA ASP A 32 -12.18 9.21 -17.41
C ASP A 32 -11.26 8.66 -18.50
N ASN A 33 -11.83 7.92 -19.45
CA ASN A 33 -11.07 7.37 -20.56
C ASN A 33 -10.70 8.45 -21.58
N LEU A 34 -9.63 8.21 -22.35
CA LEU A 34 -9.17 9.15 -23.37
C LEU A 34 -10.26 9.55 -24.38
N PRO A 35 -11.11 8.63 -24.90
CA PRO A 35 -12.21 8.99 -25.78
C PRO A 35 -13.22 9.96 -25.15
N ALA A 36 -13.58 9.77 -23.87
CA ALA A 36 -14.48 10.68 -23.14
C ALA A 36 -13.84 12.04 -22.93
N ILE A 37 -12.56 12.09 -22.53
CA ILE A 37 -11.79 13.34 -22.42
C ILE A 37 -11.80 14.10 -23.76
N CYS A 38 -11.52 13.39 -24.85
CA CYS A 38 -11.54 13.92 -26.21
C CYS A 38 -12.94 14.39 -26.66
N GLN A 39 -14.00 13.75 -26.18
CA GLN A 39 -15.38 14.14 -26.46
C GLN A 39 -15.76 15.42 -25.70
N ILE A 40 -15.39 15.52 -24.42
CA ILE A 40 -15.66 16.68 -23.57
C ILE A 40 -14.92 17.92 -24.09
N LEU A 41 -13.63 17.78 -24.40
CA LEU A 41 -12.82 18.85 -24.97
C LEU A 41 -13.16 19.14 -26.44
N ARG A 42 -14.00 18.28 -27.04
CA ARG A 42 -14.30 18.29 -28.46
C ARG A 42 -13.02 18.30 -29.30
N ILE A 43 -11.99 17.49 -29.00
CA ILE A 43 -10.74 17.37 -29.80
C ILE A 43 -10.46 15.92 -30.22
N GLY A 44 -9.88 15.70 -31.40
CA GLY A 44 -9.58 14.33 -31.85
C GLY A 44 -8.44 13.73 -31.05
N GLU A 45 -8.39 12.40 -30.91
CA GLU A 45 -7.30 11.71 -30.21
C GLU A 45 -5.91 12.08 -30.78
N ALA A 46 -5.80 12.17 -32.10
CA ALA A 46 -4.57 12.63 -32.76
C ALA A 46 -4.17 14.06 -32.36
N THR A 47 -5.14 14.93 -32.06
CA THR A 47 -4.86 16.30 -31.57
C THR A 47 -4.43 16.28 -30.10
N PHE A 48 -5.03 15.42 -29.29
CA PHE A 48 -4.63 15.23 -27.89
C PHE A 48 -3.17 14.78 -27.79
N TRP A 49 -2.79 13.74 -28.53
CA TRP A 49 -1.39 13.26 -28.53
C TRP A 49 -0.41 14.26 -29.12
N ARG A 50 -0.81 15.01 -30.15
CA ARG A 50 -0.01 16.11 -30.68
C ARG A 50 0.24 17.16 -29.60
N TRP A 51 -0.77 17.56 -28.84
CA TRP A 51 -0.62 18.54 -27.76
C TRP A 51 0.25 18.04 -26.61
N ILE A 52 0.20 16.75 -26.29
CA ILE A 52 1.14 16.15 -25.30
C ILE A 52 2.59 16.26 -25.77
N ALA A 53 2.85 16.10 -27.06
CA ALA A 53 4.20 16.20 -27.62
C ALA A 53 4.68 17.66 -27.74
N GLU A 54 3.78 18.59 -28.12
CA GLU A 54 4.10 20.00 -28.37
C GLU A 54 4.10 20.86 -27.10
N TYR A 55 3.30 20.53 -26.09
CA TYR A 55 3.10 21.34 -24.89
C TYR A 55 3.41 20.56 -23.60
N PRO A 56 4.62 20.73 -23.02
CA PRO A 56 5.02 20.05 -21.78
C PRO A 56 4.08 20.31 -20.59
N GLU A 57 3.49 21.50 -20.51
CA GLU A 57 2.55 21.85 -19.44
C GLU A 57 1.28 21.02 -19.54
N PHE A 58 0.76 20.82 -20.76
CA PHE A 58 -0.43 19.99 -20.99
C PHE A 58 -0.19 18.53 -20.59
N LYS A 59 0.99 18.01 -20.97
CA LYS A 59 1.44 16.68 -20.56
C LYS A 59 1.53 16.57 -19.02
N SER A 60 2.13 17.55 -18.37
CA SER A 60 2.26 17.58 -16.91
C SER A 60 0.90 17.57 -16.21
N TRP A 61 -0.07 18.36 -16.70
CA TRP A 61 -1.45 18.35 -16.18
C TRP A 61 -2.14 16.99 -16.34
N TYR A 62 -2.00 16.34 -17.50
CA TYR A 62 -2.57 15.03 -17.73
C TYR A 62 -1.95 13.95 -16.82
N GLU A 63 -0.61 13.87 -16.78
CA GLU A 63 0.11 12.87 -15.99
C GLU A 63 -0.11 13.05 -14.48
N SER A 64 -0.14 14.29 -13.99
CA SER A 64 -0.41 14.56 -12.58
C SER A 64 -1.85 14.17 -12.20
N GLY A 65 -2.81 14.46 -13.06
CA GLY A 65 -4.20 14.02 -12.90
C GLY A 65 -4.32 12.50 -12.86
N GLU A 66 -3.71 11.80 -13.82
CA GLU A 66 -3.70 10.34 -13.89
C GLU A 66 -3.08 9.70 -12.64
N LYS A 67 -1.91 10.18 -12.20
CA LYS A 67 -1.25 9.69 -10.97
C LYS A 67 -2.12 9.86 -9.75
N LEU A 68 -2.78 11.02 -9.61
CA LEU A 68 -3.67 11.27 -8.48
C LEU A 68 -4.92 10.38 -8.54
N GLY A 69 -5.51 10.22 -9.73
CA GLY A 69 -6.66 9.34 -9.95
C GLY A 69 -6.33 7.88 -9.64
N GLN A 70 -5.14 7.42 -10.05
CA GLN A 70 -4.65 6.07 -9.74
C GLN A 70 -4.50 5.87 -8.22
N ARG A 71 -3.84 6.81 -7.52
CA ARG A 71 -3.70 6.75 -6.05
C ARG A 71 -5.04 6.69 -5.33
N VAL A 72 -6.03 7.47 -5.77
CA VAL A 72 -7.38 7.46 -5.18
C VAL A 72 -8.08 6.13 -5.44
N ARG A 73 -7.97 5.58 -6.65
CA ARG A 73 -8.54 4.28 -7.02
C ARG A 73 -7.91 3.15 -6.20
N ASP A 74 -6.59 3.16 -6.08
CA ASP A 74 -5.84 2.17 -5.31
C ASP A 74 -6.21 2.26 -3.83
N ALA A 75 -6.26 3.47 -3.24
CA ALA A 75 -6.69 3.64 -1.86
C ALA A 75 -8.13 3.13 -1.63
N ARG A 76 -9.04 3.39 -2.57
CA ARG A 76 -10.42 2.90 -2.51
C ARG A 76 -10.48 1.38 -2.59
N MET A 77 -9.72 0.78 -3.50
CA MET A 77 -9.66 -0.67 -3.69
C MET A 77 -9.06 -1.35 -2.47
N THR A 78 -7.94 -0.83 -1.96
CA THR A 78 -7.29 -1.31 -0.73
C THR A 78 -8.25 -1.26 0.45
N ARG A 79 -8.95 -0.13 0.66
CA ARG A 79 -9.95 -0.02 1.74
C ARG A 79 -11.10 -1.03 1.59
N ALA A 80 -11.59 -1.25 0.38
CA ALA A 80 -12.62 -2.25 0.12
C ALA A 80 -12.11 -3.67 0.41
N ALA A 81 -10.86 -3.97 0.02
CA ALA A 81 -10.21 -5.24 0.30
C ALA A 81 -10.00 -5.45 1.81
N GLU A 82 -9.57 -4.43 2.56
CA GLU A 82 -9.43 -4.48 4.01
C GLU A 82 -10.75 -4.82 4.70
N VAL A 83 -11.84 -4.13 4.35
CA VAL A 83 -13.18 -4.39 4.90
C VAL A 83 -13.65 -5.81 4.54
N GLY A 84 -13.40 -6.25 3.30
CA GLY A 84 -13.75 -7.61 2.86
C GLY A 84 -12.95 -8.68 3.59
N LEU A 85 -11.66 -8.43 3.80
CA LEU A 85 -10.75 -9.32 4.52
C LEU A 85 -11.15 -9.45 5.99
N GLU A 86 -11.50 -8.35 6.64
CA GLU A 86 -11.99 -8.35 8.02
C GLU A 86 -13.28 -9.16 8.17
N LYS A 87 -14.25 -8.95 7.26
CA LYS A 87 -15.49 -9.74 7.25
C LYS A 87 -15.21 -11.22 7.04
N ARG A 88 -14.32 -11.57 6.10
CA ARG A 88 -13.93 -12.97 5.89
C ARG A 88 -13.18 -13.57 7.07
N ALA A 89 -12.33 -12.80 7.75
CA ALA A 89 -11.59 -13.27 8.92
C ALA A 89 -12.52 -13.47 10.14
N ALA A 90 -13.59 -12.69 10.27
CA ALA A 90 -14.58 -12.85 11.34
C ALA A 90 -15.64 -13.92 11.03
N GLY A 91 -15.86 -14.23 9.76
CA GLY A 91 -17.06 -14.93 9.31
C GLY A 91 -18.26 -13.98 9.29
N TYR A 92 -19.17 -14.15 8.34
CA TYR A 92 -20.35 -13.28 8.23
C TYR A 92 -21.55 -14.01 7.65
N GLU A 93 -22.73 -13.55 8.03
CA GLU A 93 -24.00 -14.01 7.45
C GLU A 93 -24.45 -13.04 6.37
N TYR A 94 -25.02 -13.57 5.28
CA TYR A 94 -25.66 -12.76 4.26
C TYR A 94 -27.00 -13.35 3.84
N ASP A 95 -27.94 -12.47 3.52
CA ASP A 95 -29.25 -12.84 2.96
C ASP A 95 -29.11 -13.03 1.45
N GLU A 96 -29.30 -14.24 0.96
CA GLU A 96 -29.46 -14.50 -0.46
C GLU A 96 -30.92 -14.31 -0.85
N VAL A 97 -31.18 -13.27 -1.63
CA VAL A 97 -32.52 -12.92 -2.11
C VAL A 97 -32.67 -13.38 -3.55
N THR A 98 -33.51 -14.39 -3.78
CA THR A 98 -33.91 -14.80 -5.12
C THR A 98 -35.18 -14.05 -5.51
N SER A 99 -35.10 -13.26 -6.59
CA SER A 99 -36.25 -12.53 -7.13
C SER A 99 -36.66 -13.13 -8.47
N ALA A 100 -37.97 -13.27 -8.70
CA ALA A 100 -38.52 -13.76 -9.97
C ALA A 100 -39.53 -12.76 -10.53
N PRO A 101 -39.75 -12.74 -11.86
CA PRO A 101 -40.79 -11.92 -12.46
C PRO A 101 -42.17 -12.41 -12.00
N GLY A 102 -42.90 -11.55 -11.29
CA GLY A 102 -44.28 -11.79 -10.90
C GLY A 102 -45.29 -11.43 -12.01
N PRO A 103 -46.59 -11.70 -11.81
CA PRO A 103 -47.64 -11.36 -12.76
C PRO A 103 -47.65 -9.84 -13.04
N GLY A 104 -47.56 -9.46 -14.32
CA GLY A 104 -47.55 -8.05 -14.73
C GLY A 104 -46.17 -7.38 -14.80
N GLY A 105 -45.07 -8.15 -14.80
CA GLY A 105 -43.72 -7.64 -15.05
C GLY A 105 -43.04 -6.96 -13.86
N LYS A 106 -43.64 -7.02 -12.67
CA LYS A 106 -43.01 -6.56 -11.42
C LYS A 106 -42.14 -7.67 -10.85
N ILE A 107 -40.89 -7.33 -10.50
CA ILE A 107 -39.98 -8.24 -9.80
C ILE A 107 -40.51 -8.42 -8.38
N VAL A 108 -40.78 -9.66 -7.98
CA VAL A 108 -41.24 -10.02 -6.64
C VAL A 108 -40.14 -10.85 -5.96
N GLU A 109 -39.83 -10.52 -4.70
CA GLU A 109 -38.93 -11.31 -3.86
C GLU A 109 -39.60 -12.67 -3.59
N VAL A 110 -38.99 -13.76 -4.08
CA VAL A 110 -39.57 -15.12 -3.99
C VAL A 110 -39.03 -15.86 -2.77
N ARG A 111 -37.78 -15.62 -2.40
CA ARG A 111 -37.13 -16.33 -1.30
C ARG A 111 -35.96 -15.55 -0.73
N ARG A 112 -35.90 -15.48 0.60
CA ARG A 112 -34.74 -15.02 1.36
C ARG A 112 -34.15 -16.19 2.14
N VAL A 113 -32.87 -16.48 1.94
CA VAL A 113 -32.15 -17.52 2.69
C VAL A 113 -30.96 -16.88 3.39
N LYS A 114 -30.90 -16.99 4.72
CA LYS A 114 -29.71 -16.64 5.49
C LYS A 114 -28.64 -17.71 5.27
N LYS A 115 -27.52 -17.32 4.68
CA LYS A 115 -26.34 -18.18 4.52
C LYS A 115 -25.22 -17.66 5.43
N HIS A 116 -24.62 -18.58 6.18
CA HIS A 116 -23.45 -18.30 7.00
C HIS A 116 -22.19 -18.65 6.21
N ILE A 117 -21.27 -17.70 6.10
CA ILE A 117 -19.92 -17.95 5.58
C ILE A 117 -18.98 -18.08 6.79
N PRO A 118 -18.36 -19.26 7.00
CA PRO A 118 -17.44 -19.45 8.09
C PRO A 118 -16.19 -18.59 7.90
N PRO A 119 -15.48 -18.28 9.00
CA PRO A 119 -14.20 -17.58 8.92
C PRO A 119 -13.19 -18.27 7.99
N ASP A 120 -12.55 -17.50 7.12
CA ASP A 120 -11.52 -17.98 6.20
C ASP A 120 -10.15 -18.07 6.93
N PRO A 121 -9.56 -19.28 7.11
CA PRO A 121 -8.29 -19.45 7.80
C PRO A 121 -7.14 -18.65 7.18
N ALA A 122 -7.14 -18.47 5.86
CA ALA A 122 -6.11 -17.68 5.18
C ALA A 122 -6.25 -16.19 5.50
N ALA A 123 -7.49 -15.68 5.54
CA ALA A 123 -7.77 -14.31 5.95
C ALA A 123 -7.37 -14.07 7.42
N ILE A 124 -7.69 -15.01 8.31
CA ILE A 124 -7.29 -14.97 9.72
C ILE A 124 -5.77 -14.91 9.84
N LYS A 125 -5.04 -15.82 9.18
CA LYS A 125 -3.56 -15.83 9.19
C LYS A 125 -3.00 -14.47 8.76
N TYR A 126 -3.52 -13.90 7.68
CA TYR A 126 -3.05 -12.62 7.15
C TYR A 126 -3.31 -11.45 8.11
N VAL A 127 -4.49 -11.39 8.73
CA VAL A 127 -4.82 -10.35 9.71
C VAL A 127 -3.94 -10.48 10.95
N LEU A 128 -3.76 -11.69 11.47
CA LEU A 128 -2.92 -11.95 12.64
C LEU A 128 -1.46 -11.61 12.37
N SER A 129 -0.90 -12.01 11.22
CA SER A 129 0.49 -11.74 10.90
C SER A 129 0.78 -10.26 10.70
N ASN A 130 -0.18 -9.50 10.17
CA ASN A 130 0.00 -8.07 9.91
C ASN A 130 -0.28 -7.21 11.15
N ARG A 131 -1.27 -7.58 11.98
CA ARG A 131 -1.65 -6.80 13.18
C ARG A 131 -0.88 -7.20 14.45
N ALA A 132 -0.46 -8.46 14.57
CA ALA A 132 0.24 -9.00 15.74
C ALA A 132 1.51 -9.79 15.36
N PRO A 133 2.46 -9.21 14.60
CA PRO A 133 3.63 -9.92 14.07
C PRO A 133 4.53 -10.52 15.16
N LYS A 134 4.58 -9.90 16.35
CA LYS A 134 5.36 -10.44 17.50
C LYS A 134 4.82 -11.78 18.01
N ARG A 135 3.49 -11.98 17.93
CA ARG A 135 2.82 -13.21 18.40
C ARG A 135 2.62 -14.22 17.27
N TRP A 136 2.49 -13.72 16.03
CA TRP A 136 2.20 -14.50 14.83
C TRP A 136 3.12 -14.05 13.69
N PRO A 137 4.44 -14.31 13.79
CA PRO A 137 5.38 -13.91 12.75
C PRO A 137 5.04 -14.57 11.42
N LYS A 138 5.13 -13.79 10.34
CA LYS A 138 4.84 -14.27 8.98
C LYS A 138 5.89 -15.27 8.49
N ASP A 139 7.14 -14.98 8.85
CA ASP A 139 8.31 -15.74 8.47
C ASP A 139 8.93 -16.36 9.73
N GLN A 140 9.24 -17.65 9.65
CA GLN A 140 9.99 -18.32 10.70
C GLN A 140 11.47 -18.04 10.45
N GLN A 141 12.07 -17.21 11.30
CA GLN A 141 13.51 -17.04 11.31
C GLN A 141 14.11 -18.36 11.81
N VAL A 142 14.77 -19.09 10.92
CA VAL A 142 15.50 -20.30 11.26
C VAL A 142 16.94 -19.89 11.52
N ASP A 143 17.32 -19.85 12.80
CA ASP A 143 18.72 -19.72 13.17
C ASP A 143 19.41 -21.05 12.89
N LEU A 144 20.05 -21.13 11.72
CA LEU A 144 20.94 -22.23 11.39
C LEU A 144 22.22 -22.03 12.22
N GLY A 145 22.52 -23.01 13.09
CA GLY A 145 23.80 -23.04 13.79
C GLY A 145 24.95 -23.02 12.79
N GLU A 146 26.09 -22.47 13.19
CA GLU A 146 27.27 -22.28 12.32
C GLU A 146 27.69 -23.58 11.63
N ASP A 147 27.63 -24.70 12.35
CA ASP A 147 27.91 -26.04 11.82
C ASP A 147 26.89 -26.52 10.78
N THR A 148 25.62 -26.13 10.95
CA THR A 148 24.53 -26.49 10.04
C THR A 148 24.58 -25.67 8.76
N LEU A 149 24.96 -24.40 8.87
CA LEU A 149 25.21 -23.53 7.72
C LEU A 149 26.43 -23.99 6.92
N ALA A 150 27.52 -24.36 7.62
CA ALA A 150 28.69 -24.94 6.99
C ALA A 150 28.36 -26.24 6.25
N ALA A 151 27.63 -27.16 6.88
CA ALA A 151 27.19 -28.41 6.23
C ALA A 151 26.26 -28.17 5.03
N PHE A 152 25.37 -27.19 5.11
CA PHE A 152 24.47 -26.84 4.01
C PHE A 152 25.22 -26.19 2.83
N LEU A 153 26.17 -25.30 3.11
CA LEU A 153 27.03 -24.71 2.09
C LEU A 153 27.96 -25.76 1.46
N GLU A 154 28.50 -26.71 2.24
CA GLU A 154 29.27 -27.85 1.70
C GLU A 154 28.41 -28.71 0.76
N ALA A 155 27.14 -28.96 1.11
CA ALA A 155 26.22 -29.72 0.27
C ALA A 155 25.88 -28.99 -1.05
N ILE A 156 25.79 -27.65 -1.03
CA ILE A 156 25.59 -26.83 -2.23
C ILE A 156 26.87 -26.77 -3.09
N HIS A 157 28.04 -26.68 -2.46
CA HIS A 157 29.34 -26.60 -3.13
C HIS A 157 30.00 -27.96 -3.39
N GLY A 158 29.23 -29.05 -3.27
CA GLY A 158 29.67 -30.44 -3.41
C GLY A 158 30.23 -30.86 -4.78
N HIS A 159 30.87 -29.95 -5.54
CA HIS A 159 31.66 -30.25 -6.73
C HIS A 159 33.00 -29.49 -6.85
N SER A 160 33.47 -28.71 -5.86
CA SER A 160 34.89 -28.27 -5.88
C SER A 160 35.44 -27.93 -4.49
N GLY A 161 36.17 -28.87 -3.90
CA GLY A 161 36.77 -28.78 -2.56
C GLY A 161 37.95 -27.80 -2.45
N GLY A 162 37.66 -26.50 -2.45
CA GLY A 162 38.68 -25.46 -2.31
C GLY A 162 38.38 -24.35 -1.28
N HIS A 163 37.11 -24.10 -0.93
CA HIS A 163 36.73 -22.91 -0.16
C HIS A 163 36.54 -23.15 1.35
N ALA A 164 36.37 -24.40 1.79
CA ALA A 164 36.16 -24.77 3.19
C ALA A 164 37.31 -24.33 4.11
N SER A 165 38.56 -24.45 3.64
CA SER A 165 39.76 -24.08 4.41
C SER A 165 39.92 -22.56 4.53
N ALA A 166 39.42 -21.79 3.56
CA ALA A 166 39.52 -20.34 3.56
C ALA A 166 38.57 -19.69 4.58
N VAL A 167 37.36 -20.25 4.74
CA VAL A 167 36.37 -19.76 5.71
C VAL A 167 36.81 -20.11 7.13
N ARG A 168 37.28 -21.33 7.38
CA ARG A 168 37.78 -21.77 8.70
C ARG A 168 38.94 -20.88 9.19
N ARG A 169 39.88 -20.54 8.29
CA ARG A 169 41.02 -19.66 8.57
C ARG A 169 40.67 -18.17 8.71
N ALA A 170 39.52 -17.75 8.18
CA ALA A 170 39.01 -16.39 8.39
C ALA A 170 38.36 -16.23 9.77
N VAL A 171 37.72 -17.28 10.29
CA VAL A 171 37.12 -17.32 11.63
C VAL A 171 38.18 -17.35 12.74
N GLU A 172 39.24 -18.16 12.59
CA GLU A 172 40.36 -18.21 13.57
C GLU A 172 41.06 -16.85 13.75
N ARG A 173 41.05 -15.99 12.72
CA ARG A 173 41.61 -14.64 12.80
C ARG A 173 40.71 -13.61 13.50
N ARG A 174 39.41 -13.89 13.66
CA ARG A 174 38.50 -13.04 14.43
C ARG A 174 38.49 -13.36 15.93
N GLY A 175 38.95 -14.55 16.34
CA GLY A 175 39.07 -14.93 17.75
C GLY A 175 40.26 -14.31 18.48
N GLN A 176 41.11 -13.55 17.79
CA GLN A 176 42.30 -12.91 18.36
C GLN A 176 42.14 -11.39 18.30
N THR A 177 41.29 -10.84 19.16
CA THR A 177 41.32 -9.40 19.50
C THR A 177 41.76 -9.26 20.94
N ASP A 178 42.91 -8.59 21.11
CA ASP A 178 43.59 -8.15 22.33
C ASP A 178 42.75 -8.05 23.61
N ASP A 179 43.20 -8.78 24.63
CA ASP A 179 42.98 -8.48 26.04
C ASP A 179 43.57 -7.10 26.39
N GLY A 180 42.72 -6.07 26.43
CA GLY A 180 43.00 -4.79 27.08
C GLY A 180 42.45 -4.77 28.52
N PRO A 181 43.08 -4.05 29.46
CA PRO A 181 42.94 -4.33 30.89
C PRO A 181 41.55 -3.99 31.47
N ALA A 182 41.14 -4.84 32.41
CA ALA A 182 39.88 -4.83 33.14
C ALA A 182 39.56 -3.46 33.79
N VAL A 183 38.40 -2.90 33.42
CA VAL A 183 37.77 -1.81 34.18
C VAL A 183 36.98 -2.44 35.31
N ALA A 184 37.37 -2.11 36.54
CA ALA A 184 36.82 -2.65 37.78
C ALA A 184 35.30 -2.43 37.92
N ASP A 185 34.63 -3.50 38.36
CA ASP A 185 33.27 -3.52 38.87
C ASP A 185 33.04 -2.43 39.92
N ARG A 186 31.96 -1.66 39.75
CA ARG A 186 31.32 -0.95 40.87
C ARG A 186 30.06 -1.71 41.25
N PRO A 187 29.88 -2.08 42.52
CA PRO A 187 28.69 -2.80 42.95
C PRO A 187 27.46 -1.90 42.91
N ASP A 188 26.37 -2.43 42.37
CA ASP A 188 25.03 -1.87 42.47
C ASP A 188 24.64 -1.76 43.96
N GLY A 189 24.64 -0.53 44.45
CA GLY A 189 24.17 -0.15 45.77
C GLY A 189 22.68 0.18 45.73
N ASP A 190 21.89 -0.73 46.28
CA ASP A 190 20.55 -0.51 46.81
C ASP A 190 20.61 0.55 47.94
N ALA A 191 19.68 1.51 47.93
CA ALA A 191 19.07 2.21 49.09
C ALA A 191 18.87 3.74 48.95
N ALA A 192 17.67 4.15 49.38
CA ALA A 192 17.18 5.49 49.74
C ALA A 192 16.86 6.44 48.56
N ASP A 193 15.76 7.18 48.54
CA ASP A 193 15.19 7.89 49.68
C ASP A 193 13.70 8.21 49.47
N SER A 194 12.91 7.89 50.49
CA SER A 194 11.54 8.34 50.67
C SER A 194 11.58 9.62 51.51
N THR A 195 11.45 10.80 50.89
CA THR A 195 11.17 12.03 51.66
C THR A 195 10.17 12.95 50.96
N HIS A 196 8.98 12.94 51.56
CA HIS A 196 7.96 13.98 51.76
C HIS A 196 8.37 15.47 51.55
N ALA A 197 7.55 16.22 50.79
CA ALA A 197 7.15 17.64 50.99
C ALA A 197 6.24 18.04 49.80
N ASP A 198 4.91 18.16 49.96
CA ASP A 198 4.15 19.30 50.50
C ASP A 198 4.34 20.62 49.74
N GLY A 199 3.23 21.18 49.21
CA GLY A 199 3.21 22.48 48.55
C GLY A 199 2.05 22.68 47.57
N GLY A 200 0.83 22.85 48.09
CA GLY A 200 -0.40 23.00 47.29
C GLY A 200 -0.63 24.34 46.59
N ARG A 201 -1.63 24.34 45.69
CA ARG A 201 -2.63 25.40 45.48
C ARG A 201 -3.67 24.95 44.46
N GLU A 202 -4.80 24.44 44.94
CA GLU A 202 -6.07 24.46 44.20
C GLU A 202 -6.80 25.75 44.60
N GLY A 203 -6.93 26.65 43.63
CA GLY A 203 -7.76 27.86 43.71
C GLY A 203 -9.05 27.61 42.96
N ALA A 204 -10.16 27.85 43.65
CA ALA A 204 -11.52 27.67 43.19
C ALA A 204 -11.86 28.48 41.94
N ASP A 205 -12.72 27.92 41.09
CA ASP A 205 -13.72 28.73 40.40
C ASP A 205 -14.95 27.85 40.10
N GLY A 206 -15.97 28.06 40.92
CA GLY A 206 -17.34 27.65 40.67
C GLY A 206 -18.22 28.88 40.82
N ALA A 207 -18.86 29.30 39.73
CA ALA A 207 -20.01 30.20 39.73
C ALA A 207 -20.79 30.03 38.42
N GLU A 208 -21.78 29.13 38.46
CA GLU A 208 -23.05 29.27 37.73
C GLU A 208 -23.89 30.39 38.40
N PRO A 209 -24.98 30.90 37.80
CA PRO A 209 -25.83 30.31 36.75
C PRO A 209 -25.82 31.00 35.38
#